data_AF-A0A966DCN9-F1
#
_entry.id   AF-A0A966DCN9-F1
#
_cell.length_a   1.000
_cell.length_b   1.000
_cell.length_c   1.000
_cell.angle_alpha   90.00
_cell.angle_beta   90.00
_cell.angle_gamma   90.00
#
_symmetry.space_group_name_H-M   'P 1'
#
loop_
_entity.id
_entity.type
_entity.pdbx_description
1 polymer ?
#
loop_
_entity_poly.entity_id
_entity_poly.type
_entity_poly.pdbx_seq_one_letter_code
_entity_poly.pdbx_strand_id
1 'polypeptide(L)'
;MKEKILILFIATSVFVACNQSSQKTKNEQVKNEITQNPNLKLQIYYFHATHRCPTCNSIEANINQVLENNFKNEIEQGIINFTVLNVEDAENKGLAEKYQATGAALHLVNIENGTGKDNDLTKYAFSYSRKQPDVFLKGMNDTINYFIK
;
A
#
# COMPACT_ATOMS: atom_id res chain seq x y z
N MET A 1 -14.33 22.20 66.67
CA MET A 1 -13.16 21.29 66.59
C MET A 1 -13.28 20.53 65.28
N LYS A 2 -12.21 20.58 64.49
CA LYS A 2 -12.03 19.84 63.24
C LYS A 2 -12.11 18.33 63.51
N GLU A 3 -12.40 17.54 62.46
CA GLU A 3 -11.74 16.28 62.03
C GLU A 3 -12.77 15.47 61.18
N LYS A 4 -12.74 15.63 59.84
CA LYS A 4 -12.22 14.67 58.84
C LYS A 4 -12.75 13.23 58.98
N ILE A 5 -13.69 12.82 58.13
CA ILE A 5 -13.84 11.41 57.73
C ILE A 5 -13.95 11.31 56.20
N LEU A 6 -13.10 10.41 55.72
CA LEU A 6 -12.70 10.02 54.38
C LEU A 6 -13.85 9.37 53.58
N ILE A 7 -14.18 9.93 52.41
CA ILE A 7 -15.10 9.29 51.44
C ILE A 7 -14.27 8.43 50.48
N LEU A 8 -14.45 7.12 50.59
CA LEU A 8 -13.84 6.09 49.76
C LEU A 8 -14.60 6.00 48.42
N PHE A 9 -14.00 6.44 47.33
CA PHE A 9 -14.51 6.22 45.97
C PHE A 9 -14.22 4.78 45.54
N ILE A 10 -15.24 3.92 45.53
CA ILE A 10 -15.18 2.59 44.91
C ILE A 10 -15.46 2.77 43.43
N ALA A 11 -14.40 2.72 42.62
CA ALA A 11 -14.51 2.73 41.16
C ALA A 11 -14.99 1.36 40.67
N THR A 12 -16.20 1.31 40.13
CA THR A 12 -16.72 0.18 39.36
C THR A 12 -16.09 0.19 37.97
N SER A 13 -15.05 -0.63 37.76
CA SER A 13 -14.53 -0.91 36.41
C SER A 13 -15.27 -2.10 35.81
N VAL A 14 -16.34 -1.83 35.06
CA VAL A 14 -16.92 -2.80 34.14
C VAL A 14 -16.03 -2.81 32.89
N PHE A 15 -15.19 -3.83 32.75
CA PHE A 15 -14.49 -4.10 31.49
C PHE A 15 -15.48 -4.75 30.51
N VAL A 16 -16.20 -3.93 29.74
CA VAL A 16 -16.70 -4.35 28.43
C VAL A 16 -15.63 -4.00 27.41
N ALA A 17 -14.87 -4.99 26.98
CA ALA A 17 -14.00 -4.88 25.81
C ALA A 17 -14.39 -5.96 24.81
N CYS A 18 -15.53 -5.75 24.15
CA CYS A 18 -15.68 -6.17 22.76
C CYS A 18 -15.31 -4.95 21.91
N ASN A 19 -14.30 -5.07 21.04
CA ASN A 19 -14.39 -4.47 19.71
C ASN A 19 -13.41 -5.10 18.73
N GLN A 20 -13.97 -6.08 18.02
CA GLN A 20 -13.67 -6.50 16.67
C GLN A 20 -13.70 -5.29 15.70
N SER A 21 -12.57 -4.92 15.09
CA SER A 21 -12.55 -4.36 13.72
C SER A 21 -11.12 -4.22 13.18
N SER A 22 -10.54 -5.32 12.68
CA SER A 22 -9.32 -5.27 11.83
C SER A 22 -9.63 -5.38 10.32
N GLN A 23 -10.87 -5.10 9.91
CA GLN A 23 -11.28 -5.24 8.50
C GLN A 23 -11.65 -3.92 7.79
N LYS A 24 -11.68 -2.78 8.48
CA LYS A 24 -12.04 -1.48 7.86
C LYS A 24 -10.94 -0.86 6.99
N THR A 25 -9.68 -1.15 7.24
CA THR A 25 -8.54 -0.41 6.66
C THR A 25 -8.24 -0.73 5.19
N LYS A 26 -8.60 -1.92 4.68
CA LYS A 26 -8.27 -2.30 3.29
C LYS A 26 -8.96 -1.43 2.24
N ASN A 27 -10.25 -1.19 2.42
CA ASN A 27 -11.05 -0.47 1.42
C ASN A 27 -11.01 1.05 1.63
N GLU A 28 -10.79 1.56 2.84
CA GLU A 28 -10.90 3.01 3.10
C GLU A 28 -9.84 3.85 2.38
N GLN A 29 -8.56 3.46 2.35
CA GLN A 29 -7.53 4.28 1.70
C GLN A 29 -7.64 4.30 0.17
N VAL A 30 -7.89 3.15 -0.46
CA VAL A 30 -8.10 3.10 -1.93
C VAL A 30 -9.41 3.80 -2.29
N LYS A 31 -10.45 3.68 -1.45
CA LYS A 31 -11.70 4.43 -1.63
C LYS A 31 -11.48 5.94 -1.49
N ASN A 32 -10.61 6.39 -0.60
CA ASN A 32 -10.25 7.80 -0.50
C ASN A 32 -9.51 8.28 -1.76
N GLU A 33 -8.55 7.51 -2.28
CA GLU A 33 -7.87 7.82 -3.54
C GLU A 33 -8.86 7.88 -4.72
N ILE A 34 -9.77 6.91 -4.85
CA ILE A 34 -10.84 6.93 -5.88
C ILE A 34 -11.77 8.13 -5.70
N THR A 35 -12.11 8.51 -4.46
CA THR A 35 -12.99 9.65 -4.18
C THR A 35 -12.31 10.97 -4.56
N GLN A 36 -11.00 11.07 -4.37
CA GLN A 36 -10.19 12.25 -4.71
C GLN A 36 -9.86 12.32 -6.20
N ASN A 37 -9.74 11.17 -6.86
CA ASN A 37 -9.43 11.05 -8.28
C ASN A 37 -10.33 10.03 -8.97
N PRO A 38 -11.43 10.48 -9.61
CA PRO A 38 -12.38 9.59 -10.28
C PRO A 38 -11.81 8.92 -11.55
N ASN A 39 -10.67 9.40 -12.08
CA ASN A 39 -10.02 8.79 -13.25
C ASN A 39 -9.09 7.64 -12.86
N LEU A 40 -8.79 7.45 -11.57
CA LEU A 40 -7.86 6.44 -11.09
C LEU A 40 -8.35 5.03 -11.45
N LYS A 41 -7.59 4.35 -12.31
CA LYS A 41 -7.80 2.95 -12.67
C LYS A 41 -6.81 2.00 -12.01
N LEU A 42 -5.61 2.48 -11.68
CA LEU A 42 -4.56 1.65 -11.10
C LEU A 42 -3.74 2.43 -10.06
N GLN A 43 -3.74 1.93 -8.82
CA GLN A 43 -2.83 2.37 -7.78
C GLN A 43 -1.70 1.35 -7.62
N ILE A 44 -0.46 1.80 -7.77
CA ILE A 44 0.74 0.98 -7.63
C ILE A 44 1.44 1.36 -6.33
N TYR A 45 1.65 0.40 -5.45
CA TYR A 45 2.43 0.59 -4.23
C TYR A 45 3.73 -0.21 -4.32
N TYR A 46 4.86 0.48 -4.13
CA TYR A 46 6.14 -0.17 -3.89
C TYR A 46 6.59 0.11 -2.46
N PHE A 47 6.54 -0.91 -1.62
CA PHE A 47 7.05 -0.85 -0.26
C PHE A 47 8.55 -1.17 -0.24
N HIS A 48 9.27 -0.63 0.73
CA HIS A 48 10.65 -0.99 1.01
C HIS A 48 10.97 -0.79 2.50
N ALA A 49 12.05 -1.40 2.99
CA ALA A 49 12.67 -1.02 4.26
C ALA A 49 13.73 0.09 4.01
N THR A 50 14.19 0.79 5.05
CA THR A 50 15.26 1.79 4.92
C THR A 50 16.53 1.18 4.34
N HIS A 51 16.89 -0.02 4.80
CA HIS A 51 18.01 -0.78 4.29
C HIS A 51 17.58 -1.65 3.10
N ARG A 52 17.96 -1.23 1.89
CA ARG A 52 17.54 -1.88 0.64
C ARG A 52 18.62 -2.83 0.13
N CYS A 53 18.24 -4.07 -0.19
CA CYS A 53 19.13 -5.01 -0.87
C CYS A 53 19.22 -4.68 -2.37
N PRO A 54 20.22 -5.21 -3.10
CA PRO A 54 20.39 -4.94 -4.53
C PRO A 54 19.16 -5.30 -5.38
N THR A 55 18.40 -6.32 -4.99
CA THR A 55 17.16 -6.69 -5.69
C THR A 55 16.04 -5.67 -5.42
N CYS A 56 15.92 -5.13 -4.21
CA CYS A 56 14.96 -4.06 -3.92
C CYS A 56 15.21 -2.85 -4.83
N ASN A 57 16.45 -2.37 -4.88
CA ASN A 57 16.83 -1.23 -5.73
C ASN A 57 16.55 -1.51 -7.21
N SER A 58 16.76 -2.75 -7.67
CA SER A 58 16.43 -3.15 -9.03
C SER A 58 14.92 -3.11 -9.31
N ILE A 59 14.08 -3.56 -8.37
CA ILE A 59 12.62 -3.56 -8.54
C ILE A 59 12.11 -2.14 -8.72
N GLU A 60 12.54 -1.22 -7.85
CA GLU A 60 12.17 0.19 -7.89
C GLU A 60 12.65 0.88 -9.17
N ALA A 61 13.91 0.67 -9.56
CA ALA A 61 14.45 1.25 -10.78
C ALA A 61 13.69 0.77 -12.02
N ASN A 62 13.40 -0.54 -12.09
CA ASN A 62 12.73 -1.10 -13.26
C ASN A 62 11.24 -0.73 -13.35
N ILE A 63 10.53 -0.64 -12.22
CA ILE A 63 9.12 -0.19 -12.27
C ILE A 63 9.03 1.28 -12.65
N ASN A 64 9.93 2.13 -12.13
CA ASN A 64 10.05 3.53 -12.56
C ASN A 64 10.31 3.61 -14.06
N GLN A 65 11.25 2.81 -14.58
CA GLN A 65 11.55 2.78 -16.02
C GLN A 65 10.31 2.42 -16.87
N VAL A 66 9.50 1.44 -16.44
CA VAL A 66 8.27 1.07 -17.17
C VAL A 66 7.28 2.24 -17.17
N LEU A 67 7.08 2.86 -16.01
CA LEU A 67 6.15 3.97 -15.83
C LEU A 67 6.56 5.22 -16.64
N GLU A 68 7.83 5.61 -16.57
CA GLU A 68 8.37 6.77 -17.26
C GLU A 68 8.34 6.63 -18.78
N ASN A 69 8.67 5.44 -19.30
CA ASN A 69 8.78 5.22 -20.73
C ASN A 69 7.42 5.00 -21.40
N ASN A 70 6.50 4.30 -20.73
CA ASN A 70 5.32 3.75 -21.39
C ASN A 70 3.99 4.30 -20.84
N PHE A 71 3.99 4.91 -19.66
CA PHE A 71 2.75 5.29 -18.96
C PHE A 71 2.74 6.72 -18.42
N LYS A 72 3.63 7.58 -18.93
CA LYS A 72 3.75 8.96 -18.47
C LYS A 72 2.43 9.73 -18.64
N ASN A 73 1.76 9.55 -19.79
CA ASN A 73 0.49 10.24 -20.07
C ASN A 73 -0.61 9.79 -19.08
N GLU A 74 -0.66 8.50 -18.76
CA GLU A 74 -1.63 7.92 -17.85
C GLU A 74 -1.41 8.38 -16.41
N ILE A 75 -0.16 8.60 -16.01
CA ILE A 75 0.17 9.25 -14.73
C ILE A 75 -0.28 10.71 -14.74
N GLU A 76 0.03 11.46 -15.80
CA GLU A 76 -0.37 12.87 -15.92
C GLU A 76 -1.89 13.06 -15.95
N GLN A 77 -2.62 12.08 -16.52
CA GLN A 77 -4.09 12.07 -16.55
C GLN A 77 -4.72 11.54 -15.25
N GLY A 78 -3.91 11.09 -14.29
CA GLY A 78 -4.38 10.50 -13.04
C GLY A 78 -5.01 9.11 -13.19
N ILE A 79 -4.81 8.43 -14.33
CA ILE A 79 -5.25 7.05 -14.55
C ILE A 79 -4.44 6.08 -13.71
N ILE A 80 -3.14 6.36 -13.57
CA ILE A 80 -2.22 5.60 -12.72
C ILE A 80 -1.70 6.51 -11.62
N ASN A 81 -1.66 6.00 -10.40
CA ASN A 81 -0.88 6.60 -9.32
C ASN A 81 0.17 5.61 -8.83
N PHE A 82 1.39 6.08 -8.58
CA PHE A 82 2.50 5.27 -8.10
C PHE A 82 3.07 5.87 -6.82
N THR A 83 3.14 5.07 -5.77
CA THR A 83 3.59 5.51 -4.45
C THR A 83 4.67 4.58 -3.93
N VAL A 84 5.80 5.16 -3.54
CA VAL A 84 6.90 4.45 -2.88
C VAL A 84 6.80 4.70 -1.37
N LEU A 85 6.85 3.65 -0.57
CA LEU A 85 6.54 3.69 0.86
C LEU A 85 7.62 2.97 1.67
N ASN A 86 8.23 3.66 2.63
CA ASN A 86 9.07 3.00 3.62
C ASN A 86 8.20 2.38 4.71
N VAL A 87 8.33 1.07 4.95
CA VAL A 87 7.53 0.34 5.95
C VAL A 87 7.88 0.69 7.39
N GLU A 88 9.04 1.31 7.62
CA GLU A 88 9.51 1.70 8.96
C GLU A 88 8.98 3.07 9.38
N ASP A 89 8.52 3.88 8.42
CA ASP A 89 7.94 5.21 8.67
C ASP A 89 6.56 5.08 9.32
N ALA A 90 6.30 5.88 10.36
CA ALA A 90 5.11 5.74 11.20
C ALA A 90 3.80 6.00 10.44
N GLU A 91 3.81 6.95 9.51
CA GLU A 91 2.71 7.29 8.61
C GLU A 91 2.32 6.14 7.66
N ASN A 92 3.27 5.27 7.34
CA ASN A 92 3.07 4.19 6.37
C ASN A 92 2.66 2.87 7.04
N LYS A 93 2.82 2.73 8.37
CA LYS A 93 2.57 1.47 9.10
C LYS A 93 1.21 0.86 8.81
N GLY A 94 0.14 1.65 8.85
CA GLY A 94 -1.20 1.14 8.58
C GLY A 94 -1.35 0.57 7.16
N LEU A 95 -0.69 1.18 6.18
CA LEU A 95 -0.71 0.74 4.79
C LEU A 95 0.23 -0.45 4.57
N ALA A 96 1.40 -0.47 5.21
CA ALA A 96 2.32 -1.60 5.20
C ALA A 96 1.69 -2.85 5.82
N GLU A 97 1.03 -2.73 6.99
CA GLU A 97 0.29 -3.81 7.64
C GLU A 97 -0.87 -4.33 6.77
N LYS A 98 -1.60 -3.42 6.12
CA LYS A 98 -2.70 -3.76 5.21
C LYS A 98 -2.26 -4.69 4.08
N TYR A 99 -1.11 -4.40 3.48
CA TYR A 99 -0.52 -5.20 2.40
C TYR A 99 0.46 -6.27 2.91
N GLN A 100 0.60 -6.43 4.23
CA GLN A 100 1.53 -7.36 4.87
C GLN A 100 3.00 -7.14 4.43
N ALA A 101 3.34 -5.90 4.07
CA ALA A 101 4.67 -5.51 3.65
C ALA A 101 5.57 -5.30 4.87
N THR A 102 6.54 -6.19 5.07
CA THR A 102 7.60 -6.06 6.09
C THR A 102 8.94 -5.57 5.51
N GLY A 103 8.96 -5.29 4.21
CA GLY A 103 10.14 -4.89 3.45
C GLY A 103 9.75 -4.56 2.02
N ALA A 104 10.53 -5.05 1.04
CA ALA A 104 10.17 -4.83 -0.35
C ALA A 104 8.94 -5.66 -0.77
N ALA A 105 7.91 -4.96 -1.25
CA ALA A 105 6.69 -5.56 -1.77
C ALA A 105 6.13 -4.70 -2.91
N LEU A 106 5.62 -5.33 -3.97
CA LEU A 106 5.08 -4.64 -5.14
C LEU A 106 3.62 -5.06 -5.33
N HIS A 107 2.70 -4.11 -5.12
CA HIS A 107 1.26 -4.33 -5.21
C HIS A 107 0.67 -3.44 -6.31
N LEU A 108 -0.13 -4.06 -7.18
CA LEU A 108 -0.91 -3.37 -8.21
C LEU A 108 -2.39 -3.50 -7.85
N VAL A 109 -3.00 -2.38 -7.50
CA VAL A 109 -4.39 -2.31 -7.05
C VAL A 109 -5.24 -1.72 -8.17
N ASN A 110 -5.92 -2.58 -8.90
CA ASN A 110 -6.75 -2.17 -10.02
C ASN A 110 -8.16 -1.81 -9.53
N ILE A 111 -8.76 -0.75 -10.08
CA ILE A 111 -10.06 -0.25 -9.67
C ILE A 111 -11.14 -0.83 -10.57
N GLU A 112 -12.00 -1.67 -10.00
CA GLU A 112 -13.15 -2.28 -10.67
C GLU A 112 -14.43 -1.89 -9.92
N ASN A 113 -15.39 -1.27 -10.61
CA ASN A 113 -16.69 -0.88 -10.04
C ASN A 113 -16.56 -0.08 -8.72
N GLY A 114 -15.58 0.84 -8.65
CA GLY A 114 -15.30 1.65 -7.46
C GLY A 114 -14.68 0.89 -6.28
N THR A 115 -14.22 -0.34 -6.50
CA THR A 115 -13.53 -1.17 -5.51
C THR A 115 -12.12 -1.50 -5.99
N GLY A 116 -11.13 -1.38 -5.10
CA GLY A 116 -9.76 -1.78 -5.39
C GLY A 116 -9.55 -3.28 -5.22
N LYS A 117 -9.00 -3.94 -6.23
CA LYS A 117 -8.57 -5.33 -6.18
C LYS A 117 -7.04 -5.40 -6.17
N ASP A 118 -6.49 -5.98 -5.12
CA ASP A 118 -5.04 -6.11 -4.93
C ASP A 118 -4.46 -7.28 -5.74
N ASN A 119 -3.32 -7.04 -6.38
CA ASN A 119 -2.51 -8.02 -7.07
C ASN A 119 -1.08 -7.92 -6.54
N ASP A 120 -0.71 -8.85 -5.66
CA ASP A 120 0.66 -8.95 -5.13
C ASP A 120 1.60 -9.54 -6.19
N LEU A 121 2.49 -8.69 -6.72
CA LEU A 121 3.51 -9.05 -7.69
C LEU A 121 4.90 -9.14 -7.05
N THR A 122 5.00 -9.17 -5.73
CA THR A 122 6.29 -9.23 -5.01
C THR A 122 7.12 -10.41 -5.46
N LYS A 123 6.54 -11.62 -5.50
CA LYS A 123 7.27 -12.84 -5.94
C LYS A 123 7.76 -12.72 -7.38
N TYR A 124 6.94 -12.18 -8.27
CA TYR A 124 7.31 -11.94 -9.66
C TYR A 124 8.48 -10.95 -9.74
N ALA A 125 8.38 -9.82 -9.03
CA ALA A 125 9.39 -8.78 -9.00
C ALA A 125 10.76 -9.30 -8.52
N PHE A 126 10.78 -10.04 -7.41
CA PHE A 126 11.99 -10.65 -6.89
C PHE A 126 12.59 -11.73 -7.82
N SER A 127 11.75 -12.44 -8.58
CA SER A 127 12.21 -13.49 -9.48
C SER A 127 12.92 -12.93 -10.70
N TYR A 128 12.38 -11.84 -11.27
CA TYR A 128 12.80 -11.36 -12.59
C TYR A 128 13.61 -10.07 -12.57
N SER A 129 13.29 -9.11 -11.68
CA SER A 129 13.82 -7.74 -11.80
C SER A 129 15.33 -7.66 -11.99
N ARG A 130 16.11 -8.39 -11.17
CA ARG A 130 17.57 -8.35 -11.24
C ARG A 130 18.18 -9.42 -12.17
N LYS A 131 17.54 -10.58 -12.28
CA LYS A 131 18.10 -11.75 -12.99
C LYS A 131 17.74 -11.76 -14.48
N GLN A 132 16.56 -11.24 -14.82
CA GLN A 132 15.96 -11.24 -16.14
C GLN A 132 15.16 -9.95 -16.34
N PRO A 133 15.83 -8.77 -16.36
CA PRO A 133 15.16 -7.47 -16.38
C PRO A 133 14.21 -7.32 -17.57
N ASP A 134 14.55 -7.84 -18.75
CA ASP A 134 13.67 -7.76 -19.93
C ASP A 134 12.32 -8.47 -19.71
N VAL A 135 12.35 -9.61 -19.00
CA VAL A 135 11.12 -10.33 -18.62
C VAL A 135 10.29 -9.48 -17.68
N PHE A 136 10.93 -8.86 -16.67
CA PHE A 136 10.25 -7.97 -15.72
C PHE A 136 9.63 -6.76 -16.44
N LEU A 137 10.40 -6.05 -17.26
CA LEU A 137 9.95 -4.85 -17.96
C LEU A 137 8.76 -5.16 -18.87
N LYS A 138 8.85 -6.25 -19.67
CA LYS A 138 7.76 -6.68 -20.53
C LYS A 138 6.52 -7.08 -19.72
N GLY A 139 6.69 -7.90 -18.69
CA GLY A 139 5.55 -8.36 -17.89
C GLY A 139 4.85 -7.21 -17.17
N MET A 140 5.61 -6.29 -16.56
CA MET A 140 5.03 -5.10 -15.93
C MET A 140 4.30 -4.21 -16.94
N ASN A 141 4.87 -4.00 -18.13
CA ASN A 141 4.19 -3.26 -19.19
C ASN A 141 2.85 -3.91 -19.59
N ASP A 142 2.85 -5.22 -19.80
CA ASP A 142 1.64 -5.96 -20.20
C ASP A 142 0.59 -5.96 -19.08
N THR A 143 1.01 -6.14 -17.83
CA THR A 143 0.14 -6.14 -16.66
C THR A 143 -0.47 -4.77 -16.40
N ILE A 144 0.31 -3.69 -16.44
CA ILE A 144 -0.22 -2.33 -16.27
C ILE A 144 -1.22 -2.01 -17.39
N ASN A 145 -0.87 -2.32 -18.65
CA ASN A 145 -1.77 -2.15 -19.80
C ASN A 145 -3.08 -2.92 -19.63
N TYR A 146 -3.04 -4.11 -19.05
CA TYR A 146 -4.24 -4.91 -18.81
C TYR A 146 -5.17 -4.23 -17.79
N PHE A 147 -4.63 -3.63 -16.73
CA PHE A 147 -5.45 -3.04 -15.66
C PHE A 147 -6.03 -1.66 -15.98
N ILE A 148 -5.44 -0.91 -16.91
CA ILE A 148 -5.88 0.46 -17.23
C ILE A 148 -6.78 0.54 -18.47
N LYS A 149 -6.95 -0.55 -19.22
CA LYS A 149 -7.88 -0.63 -20.35
C LYS A 149 -9.30 -0.73 -19.84
#